data_AF-A0A946EUS1-F1
#
_entry.id   AF-A0A946EUS1-F1
#
_cell.length_a   1.000
_cell.length_b   1.000
_cell.length_c   1.000
_cell.angle_alpha   90.00
_cell.angle_beta   90.00
_cell.angle_gamma   90.00
#
_symmetry.space_group_name_H-M   'P 1'
#
loop_
_entity.id
_entity.type
_entity.pdbx_description
1 polymer ?
#
loop_
_entity_poly.entity_id
_entity_poly.type
_entity_poly.pdbx_seq_one_letter_code
_entity_poly.pdbx_strand_id
1 'polypeptide(L)'
;MTYRPGNTKRPGDTADEQPAKITLRPDKSSEHVASGGHDRLLVVGCLFAVAFVAIAVRLIDVAVLRPSHEPSPSAERTDAPLKTGRADIIDRNGVLLATSLTVPSLFADPKLVRDPNQVARKLVSVLGDLNPAEISAKLSSARRFVWLKRNLTPSQQYDVNRLGIPGLSFQMEERRVYPQGRLSAHIVGYAGHDAIGLAGIEKKFDDLLRAGTDPLRLSVDIRIQHMVKQELAAQIATFSGVGGAAVVLDARTAEIVSMVSLPDFEPNLFSTADDDARFNRASLGVYEMG
;
A
#
# COMPACT_ATOMS: atom_id res chain seq x y z
N MET A 1 68.05 -18.42 93.07
CA MET A 1 67.51 -18.36 94.45
C MET A 1 66.14 -17.74 94.35
N THR A 2 65.01 -18.35 94.73
CA THR A 2 64.76 -19.46 95.65
C THR A 2 63.32 -19.92 95.44
N TYR A 3 63.08 -21.22 95.52
CA TYR A 3 61.76 -21.87 95.54
C TYR A 3 61.49 -22.42 96.95
N ARG A 4 60.20 -22.57 97.31
CA ARG A 4 59.54 -23.43 98.36
C ARG A 4 58.78 -22.69 99.48
N PRO A 5 57.83 -23.35 100.18
CA PRO A 5 56.69 -24.18 99.72
C PRO A 5 55.43 -23.99 100.63
N GLY A 6 54.28 -24.63 100.36
CA GLY A 6 53.81 -25.84 101.09
C GLY A 6 52.28 -25.81 101.25
N ASN A 7 51.53 -26.82 100.76
CA ASN A 7 50.99 -28.02 101.45
C ASN A 7 50.11 -27.70 102.68
N THR A 8 48.93 -28.29 102.98
CA THR A 8 48.26 -29.60 102.76
C THR A 8 46.90 -29.51 103.53
N LYS A 9 45.77 -30.20 103.28
CA LYS A 9 45.38 -31.64 103.41
C LYS A 9 43.81 -31.68 103.27
N ARG A 10 43.16 -32.56 102.49
CA ARG A 10 42.51 -33.89 102.81
C ARG A 10 41.41 -33.87 103.91
N PRO A 11 40.52 -34.89 104.05
CA PRO A 11 39.69 -35.69 103.09
C PRO A 11 38.24 -36.05 103.59
N GLY A 12 37.38 -36.65 102.73
CA GLY A 12 36.24 -37.57 103.05
C GLY A 12 35.01 -37.01 103.81
N ASP A 13 33.79 -37.54 103.81
CA ASP A 13 33.18 -38.76 103.25
C ASP A 13 31.62 -38.64 103.27
N THR A 14 30.97 -39.59 102.63
CA THR A 14 29.56 -39.81 102.20
C THR A 14 28.42 -39.95 103.23
N ALA A 15 27.17 -39.63 102.80
CA ALA A 15 25.92 -40.43 102.91
C ALA A 15 24.78 -39.67 102.14
N ASP A 16 24.31 -40.12 100.98
CA ASP A 16 23.23 -41.10 100.69
C ASP A 16 21.81 -40.49 100.73
N GLU A 17 21.27 -40.17 99.54
CA GLU A 17 19.84 -39.93 99.32
C GLU A 17 19.52 -40.09 97.81
N GLN A 18 18.64 -41.04 97.47
CA GLN A 18 18.12 -41.25 96.12
C GLN A 18 16.80 -40.50 95.95
N PRO A 19 16.56 -39.82 94.81
CA PRO A 19 15.44 -40.28 93.97
C PRO A 19 15.52 -39.99 92.45
N ALA A 20 14.55 -40.60 91.76
CA ALA A 20 13.90 -40.20 90.50
C ALA A 20 14.57 -40.53 89.15
N LYS A 21 13.99 -41.56 88.50
CA LYS A 21 14.21 -41.96 87.12
C LYS A 21 13.44 -41.04 86.16
N ILE A 22 14.13 -40.17 85.42
CA ILE A 22 13.53 -39.38 84.33
C ILE A 22 13.70 -40.17 83.03
N THR A 23 12.59 -40.60 82.44
CA THR A 23 12.59 -41.21 81.10
C THR A 23 12.23 -40.13 80.09
N LEU A 24 13.24 -39.56 79.42
CA LEU A 24 13.03 -38.64 78.28
C LEU A 24 12.70 -39.49 77.04
N ARG A 25 11.48 -39.31 76.50
CA ARG A 25 11.11 -39.74 75.14
C ARG A 25 11.86 -38.84 74.13
N PRO A 26 12.65 -39.37 73.19
CA PRO A 26 13.17 -38.54 72.11
C PRO A 26 12.02 -38.18 71.16
N ASP A 27 11.81 -36.88 71.02
CA ASP A 27 10.82 -36.22 70.15
C ASP A 27 11.23 -36.34 68.67
N LYS A 28 10.30 -36.77 67.82
CA LYS A 28 10.46 -36.98 66.36
C LYS A 28 10.39 -35.66 65.57
N SER A 29 10.68 -34.52 66.17
CA SER A 29 10.45 -33.20 65.60
C SER A 29 11.68 -32.56 64.93
N SER A 30 12.82 -33.28 64.85
CA SER A 30 14.05 -32.75 64.26
C SER A 30 14.26 -33.05 62.76
N GLU A 31 13.36 -33.80 62.10
CA GLU A 31 13.46 -34.05 60.65
C GLU A 31 12.71 -33.03 59.77
N HIS A 32 11.87 -32.16 60.32
CA HIS A 32 10.98 -31.31 59.50
C HIS A 32 11.41 -29.85 59.32
N VAL A 33 12.60 -29.45 59.76
CA VAL A 33 13.05 -28.04 59.66
C VAL A 33 14.02 -27.79 58.48
N ALA A 34 14.32 -28.79 57.64
CA ALA A 34 15.22 -28.65 56.49
C ALA A 34 14.55 -28.78 55.09
N SER A 35 13.23 -28.65 54.96
CA SER A 35 12.55 -28.84 53.64
C SER A 35 11.96 -27.57 53.00
N GLY A 36 11.85 -26.44 53.70
CA GLY A 36 11.14 -25.27 53.17
C GLY A 36 11.86 -24.48 52.05
N GLY A 37 13.18 -24.60 51.94
CA GLY A 37 13.98 -23.93 50.90
C GLY A 37 14.06 -24.74 49.60
N HIS A 38 14.17 -26.07 49.72
CA HIS A 38 14.20 -26.98 48.58
C HIS A 38 12.85 -27.01 47.84
N ASP A 39 11.73 -26.98 48.57
CA ASP A 39 10.40 -26.99 47.93
C ASP A 39 10.15 -25.72 47.11
N ARG A 40 10.62 -24.55 47.57
CA ARG A 40 10.52 -23.29 46.79
C ARG A 40 11.45 -23.28 45.60
N LEU A 41 12.67 -23.81 45.75
CA LEU A 41 13.63 -23.94 44.65
C LEU A 41 13.10 -24.89 43.57
N LEU A 42 12.45 -25.98 43.97
CA LEU A 42 11.79 -26.93 43.06
C LEU A 42 10.61 -26.30 42.33
N VAL A 43 9.77 -25.50 43.00
CA VAL A 43 8.66 -24.78 42.37
C VAL A 43 9.16 -23.77 41.33
N VAL A 44 10.19 -22.98 41.67
CA VAL A 44 10.80 -22.03 40.72
C VAL A 44 11.45 -22.78 39.56
N GLY A 45 12.16 -23.88 39.83
CA GLY A 45 12.75 -24.74 38.80
C GLY A 45 11.70 -25.31 37.84
N CYS A 46 10.58 -25.81 38.35
CA CYS A 46 9.45 -26.27 37.54
C CYS A 46 8.86 -25.16 36.69
N LEU A 47 8.70 -23.94 37.23
CA LEU A 47 8.19 -22.79 36.48
C LEU A 47 9.11 -22.45 35.29
N PHE A 48 10.43 -22.40 35.53
CA PHE A 48 11.41 -22.17 34.46
C PHE A 48 11.40 -23.30 33.44
N ALA A 49 11.32 -24.55 33.88
CA ALA A 49 11.23 -25.70 32.97
C ALA A 49 10.00 -25.61 32.06
N VAL A 50 8.83 -25.26 32.59
CA VAL A 50 7.62 -25.05 31.79
C VAL A 50 7.79 -23.90 30.80
N ALA A 51 8.40 -22.79 31.19
CA ALA A 51 8.68 -21.67 30.29
C ALA A 51 9.62 -22.08 29.15
N PHE A 52 10.69 -22.82 29.45
CA PHE A 52 11.61 -23.34 28.44
C PHE A 52 10.94 -24.33 27.49
N VAL A 53 10.07 -25.21 28.00
CA VAL A 53 9.28 -26.12 27.17
C VAL A 53 8.33 -25.36 26.26
N ALA A 54 7.64 -24.32 26.75
CA ALA A 54 6.76 -23.50 25.93
C ALA A 54 7.51 -22.79 24.79
N ILE A 55 8.72 -22.27 25.08
CA ILE A 55 9.60 -21.67 24.06
C ILE A 55 10.06 -22.73 23.05
N ALA A 56 10.47 -23.91 23.51
CA ALA A 56 10.91 -25.01 22.64
C ALA A 56 9.79 -25.49 21.71
N VAL A 57 8.57 -25.67 22.24
CA VAL A 57 7.38 -26.01 21.44
C VAL A 57 7.09 -24.92 20.42
N ARG A 58 7.19 -23.63 20.80
CA ARG A 58 6.98 -22.53 19.86
C ARG A 58 8.07 -22.48 18.77
N LEU A 59 9.31 -22.79 19.12
CA LEU A 59 10.41 -22.91 18.17
C LEU A 59 10.19 -24.06 17.19
N ILE A 60 9.75 -25.23 17.66
CA ILE A 60 9.42 -26.37 16.80
C ILE A 60 8.21 -26.05 15.90
N ASP A 61 7.19 -25.38 16.43
CA ASP A 61 6.04 -24.91 15.64
C ASP A 61 6.49 -23.97 14.51
N VAL A 62 7.40 -23.03 14.81
CA VAL A 62 7.92 -22.08 13.81
C VAL A 62 8.95 -22.69 12.87
N ALA A 63 9.74 -23.68 13.30
CA ALA A 63 10.83 -24.25 12.50
C ALA A 63 10.41 -25.48 11.68
N VAL A 64 9.48 -26.29 12.20
CA VAL A 64 9.12 -27.60 11.62
C VAL A 64 7.69 -27.61 11.08
N LEU A 65 6.72 -27.08 11.84
CA LEU A 65 5.30 -27.13 11.48
C LEU A 65 4.88 -25.97 10.55
N ARG A 66 5.56 -24.84 10.68
CA ARG A 66 5.43 -23.69 9.78
C ARG A 66 6.76 -23.53 9.04
N PRO A 67 7.08 -24.34 8.02
CA PRO A 67 8.17 -24.01 7.13
C PRO A 67 7.83 -22.67 6.47
N SER A 68 8.25 -21.59 7.14
CA SER A 68 8.32 -20.27 6.58
C SER A 68 9.22 -20.48 5.38
N HIS A 69 8.69 -20.27 4.18
CA HIS A 69 9.52 -20.21 2.99
C HIS A 69 10.61 -19.20 3.28
N GLU A 70 11.80 -19.68 3.66
CA GLU A 70 13.00 -18.87 3.62
C GLU A 70 13.07 -18.38 2.16
N PRO A 71 13.12 -17.05 1.94
CA PRO A 71 13.23 -16.54 0.60
C PRO A 71 14.61 -16.95 0.10
N SER A 72 14.67 -18.09 -0.57
CA SER A 72 15.75 -18.38 -1.50
C SER A 72 15.78 -17.20 -2.47
N PRO A 73 16.89 -16.47 -2.64
CA PRO A 73 16.95 -15.26 -3.49
C PRO A 73 16.69 -15.53 -4.99
N SER A 74 16.26 -16.74 -5.36
CA SER A 74 16.27 -17.25 -6.73
C SER A 74 14.96 -17.93 -7.14
N ALA A 75 13.96 -18.02 -6.27
CA ALA A 75 12.63 -18.47 -6.65
C ALA A 75 11.73 -17.25 -6.69
N GLU A 76 11.36 -16.83 -7.89
CA GLU A 76 10.37 -15.81 -8.14
C GLU A 76 9.19 -16.00 -7.20
N ARG A 77 8.98 -15.01 -6.33
CA ARG A 77 7.69 -14.78 -5.74
C ARG A 77 6.70 -14.63 -6.90
N THR A 78 5.94 -15.69 -7.20
CA THR A 78 4.53 -15.54 -7.57
C THR A 78 3.73 -15.23 -6.31
N ASP A 79 4.22 -14.30 -5.49
CA ASP A 79 3.31 -13.41 -4.80
C ASP A 79 2.61 -12.72 -5.97
N ALA A 80 1.36 -13.11 -6.25
CA ALA A 80 0.51 -12.32 -7.13
C ALA A 80 0.73 -10.88 -6.69
N PRO A 81 1.24 -10.00 -7.60
CA PRO A 81 1.71 -8.69 -7.18
C PRO A 81 0.59 -8.11 -6.35
N LEU A 82 0.89 -7.74 -5.09
CA LEU A 82 -0.01 -6.91 -4.31
C LEU A 82 -0.42 -5.83 -5.30
N LYS A 83 -1.68 -5.84 -5.75
CA LYS A 83 -2.19 -4.86 -6.71
C LYS A 83 -2.30 -3.56 -5.93
N THR A 84 -1.15 -2.96 -5.65
CA THR A 84 -1.02 -1.62 -5.12
C THR A 84 -1.21 -0.73 -6.33
N GLY A 85 -2.47 -0.44 -6.62
CA GLY A 85 -2.87 0.35 -7.76
C GLY A 85 -4.37 0.41 -7.86
N ARG A 86 -4.87 1.54 -8.36
CA ARG A 86 -6.31 1.73 -8.58
C ARG A 86 -6.84 0.65 -9.52
N ALA A 87 -7.89 -0.06 -9.11
CA ALA A 87 -8.44 -1.22 -9.83
C ALA A 87 -8.88 -0.87 -11.25
N ASP A 88 -8.79 -1.85 -12.16
CA ASP A 88 -9.22 -1.69 -13.54
C ASP A 88 -10.74 -1.55 -13.65
N ILE A 89 -11.21 -0.86 -14.69
CA ILE A 89 -12.62 -0.82 -15.06
C ILE A 89 -12.76 -1.57 -16.38
N ILE A 90 -13.67 -2.54 -16.43
CA ILE A 90 -13.92 -3.37 -17.60
C ILE A 90 -15.38 -3.32 -18.02
N ASP A 91 -15.63 -3.53 -19.30
CA ASP A 91 -16.98 -3.71 -19.85
C ASP A 91 -17.54 -5.10 -19.48
N ARG A 92 -18.79 -5.36 -19.86
CA ARG A 92 -19.44 -6.64 -19.55
C ARG A 92 -18.79 -7.86 -20.20
N ASN A 93 -18.01 -7.67 -21.26
CA ASN A 93 -17.27 -8.70 -21.99
C ASN A 93 -15.79 -8.79 -21.56
N GLY A 94 -15.34 -7.97 -20.61
CA GLY A 94 -13.95 -7.95 -20.13
C GLY A 94 -13.02 -7.00 -20.89
N VAL A 95 -13.53 -6.13 -21.76
CA VAL A 95 -12.73 -5.12 -22.45
C VAL A 95 -12.33 -4.02 -21.47
N LEU A 96 -11.05 -3.65 -21.46
CA LEU A 96 -10.52 -2.58 -20.61
C LEU A 96 -11.09 -1.22 -21.02
N LEU A 97 -11.69 -0.55 -20.03
CA LEU A 97 -12.21 0.81 -20.13
C LEU A 97 -11.32 1.82 -19.41
N ALA A 98 -10.72 1.42 -18.27
CA ALA A 98 -9.70 2.18 -17.57
C ALA A 98 -8.70 1.25 -16.88
N THR A 99 -7.42 1.64 -16.86
CA THR A 99 -6.35 0.90 -16.20
C THR A 99 -5.29 1.85 -15.65
N SER A 100 -4.50 1.38 -14.68
CA SER A 100 -3.45 2.15 -14.03
C SER A 100 -2.08 1.67 -14.50
N LEU A 101 -1.28 2.57 -15.07
CA LEU A 101 0.08 2.28 -15.52
C LEU A 101 1.09 2.99 -14.63
N THR A 102 2.10 2.27 -14.16
CA THR A 102 3.27 2.88 -13.51
C THR A 102 4.18 3.49 -14.57
N VAL A 103 4.32 4.81 -14.55
CA VAL A 103 5.10 5.57 -15.53
C VAL A 103 6.14 6.47 -14.84
N PRO A 104 7.31 6.69 -15.45
CA PRO A 104 8.30 7.60 -14.93
C PRO A 104 7.88 9.06 -15.12
N SER A 105 8.00 9.87 -14.08
CA SER A 105 7.87 11.33 -14.12
C SER A 105 9.23 11.98 -13.87
N LEU A 106 9.59 12.95 -14.72
CA LEU A 106 10.87 13.65 -14.70
C LEU A 106 10.83 14.83 -13.71
N PHE A 107 11.77 14.81 -12.76
CA PHE A 107 12.05 15.92 -11.86
C PHE A 107 13.53 16.30 -11.90
N ALA A 108 13.84 17.46 -11.32
CA ALA A 108 15.21 17.92 -11.16
C ALA A 108 15.50 18.43 -9.75
N ASP A 109 16.76 18.31 -9.32
CA ASP A 109 17.37 19.11 -8.24
C ASP A 109 18.15 20.28 -8.89
N PRO A 110 17.57 21.50 -8.93
CA PRO A 110 18.22 22.71 -9.45
C PRO A 110 19.65 22.94 -8.95
N LYS A 111 19.98 22.55 -7.72
CA LYS A 111 21.32 22.78 -7.13
C LYS A 111 22.42 21.96 -7.80
N LEU A 112 22.06 20.87 -8.46
CA LEU A 112 22.99 20.02 -9.20
C LEU A 112 23.11 20.43 -10.67
N VAL A 113 22.24 21.33 -11.14
CA VAL A 113 22.21 21.81 -12.52
C VAL A 113 23.05 23.07 -12.66
N ARG A 114 24.12 23.00 -13.47
CA ARG A 114 25.05 24.14 -13.67
C ARG A 114 24.54 25.20 -14.66
N ASP A 115 24.03 24.78 -15.82
CA ASP A 115 23.54 25.68 -16.87
C ASP A 115 22.06 25.40 -17.18
N PRO A 116 21.11 26.04 -16.45
CA PRO A 116 19.68 25.86 -16.64
C PRO A 116 19.20 26.10 -18.07
N ASN A 117 19.76 27.11 -18.74
CA ASN A 117 19.35 27.49 -20.09
C ASN A 117 19.75 26.44 -21.13
N GLN A 118 20.98 25.92 -21.03
CA GLN A 118 21.43 24.84 -21.90
C GLN A 118 20.66 23.54 -21.66
N VAL A 119 20.42 23.18 -20.38
CA VAL A 119 19.64 22.00 -20.03
C VAL A 119 18.21 22.10 -20.55
N ALA A 120 17.56 23.26 -20.40
CA ALA A 120 16.23 23.49 -20.95
C ALA A 120 16.17 23.27 -22.46
N ARG A 121 17.14 23.80 -23.23
CA ARG A 121 17.23 23.58 -24.68
C ARG A 121 17.41 22.10 -25.04
N LYS A 122 18.28 21.38 -24.33
CA LYS A 122 18.49 19.94 -24.53
C LYS A 122 17.22 19.13 -24.25
N LEU A 123 16.53 19.43 -23.15
CA LEU A 123 15.27 18.76 -22.81
C LEU A 123 14.18 19.00 -23.86
N VAL A 124 14.05 20.23 -24.36
CA VAL A 124 13.07 20.57 -25.39
C VAL A 124 13.39 19.85 -26.71
N SER A 125 14.67 19.68 -27.06
CA SER A 125 15.06 18.92 -28.26
C SER A 125 14.66 17.44 -28.23
N VAL A 126 14.47 16.87 -27.03
CA VAL A 126 14.07 15.47 -26.82
C VAL A 126 12.57 15.33 -26.60
N LEU A 127 11.97 16.22 -25.81
CA LEU A 127 10.58 16.07 -25.35
C LEU A 127 9.56 16.85 -26.20
N GLY A 128 10.00 17.85 -26.98
CA GLY A 128 9.23 18.55 -28.02
C GLY A 128 8.10 19.48 -27.56
N ASP A 129 7.37 19.11 -26.52
CA ASP A 129 6.18 19.79 -26.00
C ASP A 129 6.47 20.76 -24.82
N LEU A 130 7.74 21.01 -24.52
CA LEU A 130 8.16 21.85 -23.39
C LEU A 130 8.49 23.27 -23.83
N ASN A 131 8.21 24.24 -22.96
CA ASN A 131 8.66 25.63 -23.13
C ASN A 131 10.06 25.82 -22.51
N PRO A 132 11.11 26.17 -23.29
CA PRO A 132 12.46 26.36 -22.76
C PRO A 132 12.55 27.42 -21.66
N ALA A 133 11.78 28.50 -21.75
CA ALA A 133 11.82 29.59 -20.78
C ALA A 133 11.24 29.15 -19.42
N GLU A 134 10.13 28.39 -19.45
CA GLU A 134 9.50 27.86 -18.25
C GLU A 134 10.41 26.84 -17.54
N ILE A 135 11.03 25.93 -18.30
CA ILE A 135 11.95 24.92 -17.76
C ILE A 135 13.19 25.58 -17.19
N SER A 136 13.76 26.57 -17.87
CA SER A 136 14.92 27.32 -17.35
C SER A 136 14.59 28.06 -16.05
N ALA A 137 13.40 28.68 -15.96
CA ALA A 137 12.93 29.31 -14.73
C ALA A 137 12.78 28.30 -13.58
N LYS A 138 12.20 27.13 -13.84
CA LYS A 138 12.09 26.02 -12.89
C LYS A 138 13.47 25.54 -12.39
N LEU A 139 14.41 25.37 -13.31
CA LEU A 139 15.78 24.93 -13.05
C LEU A 139 16.67 25.98 -12.38
N SER A 140 16.29 27.27 -12.45
CA SER A 140 17.00 28.36 -11.77
C SER A 140 16.49 28.62 -10.35
N SER A 141 15.46 27.88 -9.91
CA SER A 141 14.88 28.06 -8.57
C SER A 141 15.80 27.57 -7.46
N ALA A 142 15.68 28.13 -6.25
CA ALA A 142 16.45 27.71 -5.07
C ALA A 142 15.98 26.36 -4.46
N ARG A 143 14.94 25.74 -5.05
CA ARG A 143 14.35 24.48 -4.57
C ARG A 143 15.29 23.31 -4.85
N ARG A 144 15.11 22.22 -4.12
CA ARG A 144 15.83 20.94 -4.35
C ARG A 144 15.03 19.93 -5.16
N PHE A 145 13.79 20.25 -5.46
CA PHE A 145 12.88 19.38 -6.19
C PHE A 145 11.94 20.23 -7.04
N VAL A 146 11.92 19.98 -8.34
CA VAL A 146 11.00 20.61 -9.28
C VAL A 146 10.55 19.61 -10.34
N TRP A 147 9.24 19.48 -10.52
CA TRP A 147 8.67 18.71 -11.62
C TRP A 147 8.93 19.41 -12.96
N LEU A 148 9.52 18.68 -13.90
CA LEU A 148 9.76 19.18 -15.25
C LEU A 148 8.69 18.67 -16.21
N LYS A 149 8.40 17.37 -16.16
CA LYS A 149 7.38 16.73 -16.99
C LYS A 149 6.91 15.44 -16.31
N ARG A 150 5.59 15.20 -16.28
CA ARG A 150 5.02 13.95 -15.74
C ARG A 150 4.70 12.98 -16.87
N ASN A 151 4.53 11.71 -16.52
CA ASN A 151 3.99 10.68 -17.43
C ASN A 151 4.83 10.41 -18.69
N LEU A 152 6.14 10.28 -18.55
CA LEU A 152 7.03 9.99 -19.68
C LEU A 152 6.82 8.55 -20.16
N THR A 153 6.96 8.36 -21.46
CA THR A 153 7.11 7.03 -22.05
C THR A 153 8.49 6.46 -21.73
N PRO A 154 8.68 5.12 -21.76
CA PRO A 154 10.00 4.51 -21.59
C PRO A 154 11.05 5.04 -22.58
N SER A 155 10.66 5.30 -23.84
CA SER A 155 11.55 5.90 -24.84
C SER A 155 12.00 7.30 -24.44
N GLN A 156 11.06 8.16 -23.99
CA GLN A 156 11.38 9.51 -23.53
C GLN A 156 12.31 9.50 -22.30
N GLN A 157 12.10 8.57 -21.36
CA GLN A 157 13.01 8.40 -20.22
C GLN A 157 14.43 8.04 -20.69
N TYR A 158 14.53 7.09 -21.62
CA TYR A 158 15.81 6.69 -22.21
C TYR A 158 16.52 7.86 -22.91
N ASP A 159 15.79 8.62 -23.71
CA ASP A 159 16.34 9.78 -24.42
C ASP A 159 16.82 10.87 -23.46
N VAL A 160 16.09 11.13 -22.37
CA VAL A 160 16.52 12.08 -21.32
C VAL A 160 17.76 11.58 -20.59
N ASN A 161 17.83 10.29 -20.24
CA ASN A 161 19.01 9.69 -19.62
C ASN A 161 20.26 9.82 -20.50
N ARG A 162 20.11 9.66 -21.82
CA ARG A 162 21.22 9.77 -22.79
C ARG A 162 21.84 11.18 -22.83
N LEU A 163 21.14 12.21 -22.35
CA LEU A 163 21.69 13.56 -22.26
C LEU A 163 22.79 13.69 -21.18
N GLY A 164 22.87 12.75 -20.23
CA GLY A 164 23.92 12.72 -19.20
C GLY A 164 23.95 13.94 -18.29
N ILE A 165 22.79 14.55 -18.03
CA ILE A 165 22.67 15.80 -17.27
C ILE A 165 22.58 15.50 -15.77
N PRO A 166 23.54 15.95 -14.94
CA PRO A 166 23.46 15.80 -13.49
C PRO A 166 22.26 16.57 -12.92
N GLY A 167 21.61 15.97 -11.92
CA GLY A 167 20.45 16.58 -11.25
C GLY A 167 19.10 16.27 -11.88
N LEU A 168 19.03 15.56 -13.01
CA LEU A 168 17.79 15.00 -13.53
C LEU A 168 17.58 13.58 -13.00
N SER A 169 16.37 13.32 -12.51
CA SER A 169 15.98 12.01 -11.98
C SER A 169 14.51 11.71 -12.28
N PHE A 170 14.12 10.45 -12.10
CA PHE A 170 12.75 9.99 -12.34
C PHE A 170 12.12 9.46 -11.07
N GLN A 171 10.84 9.72 -10.92
CA GLN A 171 10.01 9.11 -9.90
C GLN A 171 8.92 8.30 -10.60
N MET A 172 8.73 7.05 -10.18
CA MET A 172 7.66 6.21 -10.70
C MET A 172 6.33 6.68 -10.09
N GLU A 173 5.35 6.97 -10.93
CA GLU A 173 4.02 7.43 -10.54
C GLU A 173 2.95 6.58 -11.23
N GLU A 174 1.79 6.43 -10.59
CA GLU A 174 0.64 5.81 -11.23
C GLU A 174 -0.09 6.82 -12.11
N ARG A 175 -0.29 6.46 -13.37
CA ARG A 175 -1.12 7.20 -14.32
C ARG A 175 -2.35 6.39 -14.67
N ARG A 176 -3.52 7.00 -14.52
CA ARG A 176 -4.78 6.45 -15.01
C ARG A 176 -4.87 6.63 -16.53
N VAL A 177 -5.17 5.57 -17.26
CA VAL A 177 -5.26 5.52 -18.72
C VAL A 177 -6.61 4.94 -19.14
N TYR A 178 -7.20 5.53 -20.18
CA TYR A 178 -8.50 5.17 -20.73
C TYR A 178 -8.36 4.67 -22.17
N PRO A 179 -8.20 3.35 -22.43
CA PRO A 179 -7.91 2.83 -23.76
C PRO A 179 -9.01 3.10 -24.80
N GLN A 180 -10.28 3.16 -24.36
CA GLN A 180 -11.41 3.44 -25.26
C GLN A 180 -11.62 4.93 -25.52
N GLY A 181 -10.83 5.80 -24.88
CA GLY A 181 -10.86 7.25 -25.05
C GLY A 181 -12.27 7.84 -24.99
N ARG A 182 -12.60 8.62 -26.02
CA ARG A 182 -13.91 9.31 -26.16
C ARG A 182 -15.14 8.40 -26.07
N LEU A 183 -15.02 7.11 -26.41
CA LEU A 183 -16.17 6.22 -26.53
C LEU A 183 -16.87 5.97 -25.19
N SER A 184 -16.11 5.92 -24.11
CA SER A 184 -16.61 5.65 -22.76
C SER A 184 -16.44 6.84 -21.79
N ALA A 185 -16.06 8.01 -22.30
CA ALA A 185 -15.64 9.16 -21.49
C ALA A 185 -16.70 9.60 -20.47
N HIS A 186 -17.97 9.73 -20.87
CA HIS A 186 -19.04 10.16 -19.95
C HIS A 186 -19.53 9.06 -19.01
N ILE A 187 -19.34 7.78 -19.36
CA ILE A 187 -19.67 6.64 -18.49
C ILE A 187 -18.58 6.51 -17.44
N VAL A 188 -17.36 6.23 -17.88
CA VAL A 188 -16.21 5.96 -17.01
C VAL A 188 -15.84 7.22 -16.24
N GLY A 189 -15.84 8.37 -16.91
CA GLY A 189 -15.31 9.62 -16.38
C GLY A 189 -13.80 9.68 -16.53
N TYR A 190 -13.17 10.42 -15.60
CA TYR A 190 -11.73 10.62 -15.56
C TYR A 190 -11.27 10.81 -14.12
N ALA A 191 -10.00 10.53 -13.88
CA ALA A 191 -9.31 10.77 -12.62
C ALA A 191 -8.33 11.95 -12.76
N GLY A 192 -8.12 12.65 -11.66
CA GLY A 192 -7.14 13.71 -11.56
C GLY A 192 -5.70 13.19 -11.46
N HIS A 193 -4.78 14.14 -11.32
CA HIS A 193 -3.34 13.91 -11.16
C HIS A 193 -2.96 13.11 -9.90
N ASP A 194 -3.84 13.10 -8.90
CA ASP A 194 -3.66 12.40 -7.63
C ASP A 194 -4.44 11.07 -7.60
N ALA A 195 -4.81 10.56 -8.79
CA ALA A 195 -5.61 9.35 -8.96
C ALA A 195 -7.00 9.37 -8.28
N ILE A 196 -7.50 10.57 -7.94
CA ILE A 196 -8.86 10.79 -7.41
C ILE A 196 -9.85 10.86 -8.58
N GLY A 197 -10.92 10.08 -8.52
CA GLY A 197 -12.00 10.11 -9.51
C GLY A 197 -12.78 11.43 -9.48
N LEU A 198 -12.84 12.14 -10.60
CA LEU A 198 -13.47 13.47 -10.69
C LEU A 198 -14.86 13.44 -11.34
N ALA A 199 -15.16 12.43 -12.16
CA ALA A 199 -16.43 12.29 -12.86
C ALA A 199 -16.84 10.82 -13.04
N GLY A 200 -18.10 10.59 -13.42
CA GLY A 200 -18.61 9.28 -13.84
C GLY A 200 -18.43 8.16 -12.81
N ILE A 201 -18.19 6.95 -13.31
CA ILE A 201 -17.86 5.76 -12.51
C ILE A 201 -16.61 5.96 -11.66
N GLU A 202 -15.59 6.64 -12.20
CA GLU A 202 -14.34 6.92 -11.46
C GLU A 202 -14.63 7.66 -10.15
N LYS A 203 -15.51 8.66 -10.17
CA LYS A 203 -15.91 9.39 -8.94
C LYS A 203 -16.84 8.56 -8.06
N LYS A 204 -17.81 7.87 -8.66
CA LYS A 204 -18.84 7.15 -7.89
C LYS A 204 -18.25 5.98 -7.11
N PHE A 205 -17.28 5.27 -7.68
CA PHE A 205 -16.67 4.07 -7.11
C PHE A 205 -15.22 4.33 -6.68
N ASP A 206 -14.86 5.57 -6.38
CA ASP A 206 -13.48 5.96 -6.07
C ASP A 206 -12.87 5.17 -4.91
N ASP A 207 -13.63 4.91 -3.84
CA ASP A 207 -13.19 4.10 -2.70
C ASP A 207 -12.97 2.64 -3.07
N LEU A 208 -13.90 2.05 -3.84
CA LEU A 208 -13.81 0.68 -4.31
C LEU A 208 -12.60 0.48 -5.23
N LEU A 209 -12.38 1.43 -6.14
CA LEU A 209 -11.26 1.40 -7.08
C LEU A 209 -9.93 1.57 -6.34
N ARG A 210 -9.86 2.38 -5.29
CA ARG A 210 -8.65 2.53 -4.45
C ARG A 210 -8.33 1.29 -3.60
N ALA A 211 -9.32 0.47 -3.27
CA ALA A 211 -9.09 -0.78 -2.53
C ALA A 211 -8.28 -1.82 -3.35
N GLY A 212 -8.24 -1.71 -4.68
CA GLY A 212 -7.26 -2.39 -5.53
C GLY A 212 -7.40 -3.90 -5.69
N THR A 213 -8.50 -4.51 -5.22
CA THR A 213 -8.67 -5.97 -5.24
C THR A 213 -9.02 -6.52 -6.63
N ASP A 214 -10.22 -6.19 -7.11
CA ASP A 214 -10.81 -6.78 -8.31
C ASP A 214 -11.22 -5.71 -9.33
N PRO A 215 -11.18 -6.02 -10.65
CA PRO A 215 -11.69 -5.12 -11.67
C PRO A 215 -13.18 -4.82 -11.47
N LEU A 216 -13.54 -3.54 -11.56
CA LEU A 216 -14.93 -3.11 -11.57
C LEU A 216 -15.54 -3.42 -12.95
N ARG A 217 -16.45 -4.40 -13.00
CA ARG A 217 -17.19 -4.75 -14.21
C ARG A 217 -18.43 -3.88 -14.36
N LEU A 218 -18.56 -3.23 -15.51
CA LEU A 218 -19.74 -2.46 -15.89
C LEU A 218 -20.72 -3.30 -16.71
N SER A 219 -21.98 -2.88 -16.74
CA SER A 219 -23.03 -3.48 -17.59
C SER A 219 -22.92 -3.07 -19.07
N VAL A 220 -22.11 -2.05 -19.36
CA VAL A 220 -21.94 -1.48 -20.71
C VAL A 220 -21.26 -2.48 -21.63
N ASP A 221 -21.66 -2.49 -22.90
CA ASP A 221 -20.98 -3.19 -23.99
C ASP A 221 -20.34 -2.18 -24.94
N ILE A 222 -19.02 -2.25 -25.09
CA ILE A 222 -18.29 -1.25 -25.88
C ILE A 222 -18.66 -1.27 -27.38
N ARG A 223 -19.11 -2.41 -27.89
CA ARG A 223 -19.51 -2.56 -29.31
C ARG A 223 -20.84 -1.87 -29.56
N ILE A 224 -21.79 -2.05 -28.64
CA ILE A 224 -23.10 -1.38 -28.71
C ILE A 224 -22.91 0.12 -28.51
N GLN A 225 -22.08 0.52 -27.54
CA GLN A 225 -21.69 1.92 -27.33
C GLN A 225 -21.17 2.57 -28.62
N HIS A 226 -20.33 1.86 -29.38
CA HIS A 226 -19.78 2.35 -30.65
C HIS A 226 -20.86 2.56 -31.71
N MET A 227 -21.73 1.57 -31.91
CA MET A 227 -22.83 1.66 -32.87
C MET A 227 -23.77 2.82 -32.53
N VAL A 228 -24.20 2.93 -31.27
CA VAL A 228 -25.09 4.02 -30.82
C VAL A 228 -24.44 5.38 -31.02
N LYS A 229 -23.13 5.51 -30.74
CA LYS A 229 -22.40 6.75 -30.95
C LYS A 229 -22.32 7.14 -32.42
N GLN A 230 -22.02 6.19 -33.31
CA GLN A 230 -21.95 6.45 -34.74
C GLN A 230 -23.30 6.91 -35.29
N GLU A 231 -24.37 6.23 -34.94
CA GLU A 231 -25.72 6.59 -35.39
C GLU A 231 -26.16 7.95 -34.83
N LEU A 232 -25.95 8.19 -33.53
CA LEU A 232 -26.28 9.48 -32.92
C LEU A 232 -25.51 10.63 -33.58
N ALA A 233 -24.22 10.44 -33.86
CA ALA A 233 -23.42 11.44 -34.55
C ALA A 233 -23.93 11.70 -35.98
N ALA A 234 -24.34 10.66 -36.71
CA ALA A 234 -24.92 10.79 -38.04
C ALA A 234 -26.24 11.57 -38.02
N GLN A 235 -27.11 11.33 -37.03
CA GLN A 235 -28.35 12.08 -36.88
C GLN A 235 -28.11 13.54 -36.49
N ILE A 236 -27.20 13.81 -35.55
CA ILE A 236 -26.80 15.18 -35.18
C ILE A 236 -26.32 15.96 -36.42
N ALA A 237 -25.49 15.33 -37.27
CA ALA A 237 -25.01 15.96 -38.50
C ALA A 237 -26.14 16.22 -39.50
N THR A 238 -27.04 15.25 -39.69
CA THR A 238 -28.18 15.36 -40.61
C THR A 238 -29.13 16.49 -40.23
N PHE A 239 -29.40 16.64 -38.92
CA PHE A 239 -30.33 17.63 -38.40
C PHE A 239 -29.66 18.92 -37.92
N SER A 240 -28.35 19.07 -38.11
CA SER A 240 -27.57 20.21 -37.59
C SER A 240 -27.80 20.45 -36.09
N GLY A 241 -27.89 19.36 -35.32
CA GLY A 241 -28.08 19.41 -33.87
C GLY A 241 -26.85 19.97 -33.16
N VAL A 242 -27.06 20.71 -32.06
CA VAL A 242 -25.96 21.20 -31.21
C VAL A 242 -25.30 20.06 -30.42
N GLY A 243 -26.07 19.00 -30.14
CA GLY A 243 -25.62 17.83 -29.40
C GLY A 243 -26.75 16.81 -29.30
N GLY A 244 -26.52 15.73 -28.55
CA GLY A 244 -27.52 14.70 -28.35
C GLY A 244 -27.14 13.69 -27.29
N ALA A 245 -28.11 12.91 -26.86
CA ALA A 245 -27.92 11.82 -25.92
C ALA A 245 -28.70 10.58 -26.39
N ALA A 246 -28.17 9.40 -26.11
CA ALA A 246 -28.84 8.14 -26.37
C ALA A 246 -28.52 7.12 -25.27
N VAL A 247 -29.56 6.41 -24.80
CA VAL A 247 -29.44 5.38 -23.77
C VAL A 247 -30.08 4.10 -24.29
N VAL A 248 -29.37 2.98 -24.14
CA VAL A 248 -29.88 1.63 -24.42
C VAL A 248 -29.83 0.83 -23.14
N LEU A 249 -30.97 0.26 -22.76
CA LEU A 249 -31.13 -0.57 -21.56
C LEU A 249 -31.67 -1.95 -21.92
N ASP A 250 -31.27 -2.96 -21.15
CA ASP A 250 -31.92 -4.27 -21.22
C ASP A 250 -33.25 -4.21 -20.46
N ALA A 251 -34.36 -4.49 -21.16
CA ALA A 251 -35.71 -4.30 -20.63
C ALA A 251 -36.08 -5.28 -19.50
N ARG A 252 -35.34 -6.38 -19.32
CA ARG A 252 -35.61 -7.38 -18.28
C ARG A 252 -34.80 -7.13 -17.02
N THR A 253 -33.55 -6.68 -17.18
CA THR A 253 -32.59 -6.50 -16.07
C THR A 253 -32.45 -5.05 -15.64
N ALA A 254 -32.96 -4.10 -16.44
CA ALA A 254 -32.75 -2.66 -16.29
C ALA A 254 -31.27 -2.22 -16.34
N GLU A 255 -30.37 -3.10 -16.79
CA GLU A 255 -28.96 -2.77 -16.98
C GLU A 255 -28.79 -1.79 -18.15
N ILE A 256 -28.01 -0.73 -17.95
CA ILE A 256 -27.62 0.18 -19.02
C ILE A 256 -26.53 -0.50 -19.85
N VAL A 257 -26.83 -0.78 -21.12
CA VAL A 257 -25.92 -1.44 -22.06
C VAL A 257 -25.09 -0.42 -22.85
N SER A 258 -25.65 0.77 -23.09
CA SER A 258 -24.95 1.89 -23.72
C SER A 258 -25.53 3.22 -23.25
N MET A 259 -24.66 4.22 -23.05
CA MET A 259 -25.03 5.59 -22.73
C MET A 259 -24.07 6.54 -23.44
N VAL A 260 -24.56 7.26 -24.44
CA VAL A 260 -23.78 8.20 -25.25
C VAL A 260 -24.28 9.62 -25.02
N SER A 261 -23.33 10.56 -24.89
CA SER A 261 -23.57 11.99 -24.86
C SER A 261 -22.63 12.65 -25.88
N LEU A 262 -23.15 13.51 -26.75
CA LEU A 262 -22.37 14.25 -27.75
C LEU A 262 -22.67 15.76 -27.66
N PRO A 263 -21.67 16.64 -27.87
CA PRO A 263 -20.24 16.35 -28.07
C PRO A 263 -19.58 15.63 -26.89
N ASP A 264 -18.51 14.90 -27.19
CA ASP A 264 -17.68 14.18 -26.22
C ASP A 264 -16.25 14.71 -26.14
N PHE A 265 -15.43 14.09 -25.30
CA PHE A 265 -14.07 14.56 -25.03
C PHE A 265 -13.10 13.38 -24.84
N GLU A 266 -11.79 13.65 -24.96
CA GLU A 266 -10.76 12.66 -24.70
C GLU A 266 -10.41 12.64 -23.20
N PRO A 267 -10.75 11.58 -22.45
CA PRO A 267 -10.56 11.54 -21.00
C PRO A 267 -9.09 11.51 -20.59
N ASN A 268 -8.19 11.03 -21.46
CA ASN A 268 -6.74 11.11 -21.21
C ASN A 268 -6.18 12.54 -21.28
N LEU A 269 -6.96 13.50 -21.83
CA LEU A 269 -6.64 14.92 -22.00
C LEU A 269 -7.77 15.81 -21.43
N PHE A 270 -8.44 15.36 -20.37
CA PHE A 270 -9.64 16.03 -19.84
C PHE A 270 -9.41 17.50 -19.44
N SER A 271 -8.19 17.88 -19.08
CA SER A 271 -7.84 19.25 -18.69
C SER A 271 -7.94 20.27 -19.83
N THR A 272 -7.91 19.82 -21.09
CA THR A 272 -8.05 20.68 -22.28
C THR A 272 -9.43 20.59 -22.91
N ALA A 273 -10.31 19.73 -22.38
CA ALA A 273 -11.65 19.53 -22.93
C ALA A 273 -12.57 20.69 -22.55
N ASP A 274 -13.45 21.10 -23.46
CA ASP A 274 -14.47 22.12 -23.19
C ASP A 274 -15.54 21.63 -22.19
N ASP A 275 -16.10 22.55 -21.42
CA ASP A 275 -17.10 22.25 -20.39
C ASP A 275 -18.36 21.60 -20.98
N ASP A 276 -18.80 22.04 -22.16
CA ASP A 276 -19.96 21.48 -22.86
C ASP A 276 -19.70 20.05 -23.35
N ALA A 277 -18.46 19.75 -23.76
CA ALA A 277 -18.04 18.41 -24.14
C ALA A 277 -17.95 17.48 -22.93
N ARG A 278 -17.53 17.98 -21.76
CA ARG A 278 -17.49 17.21 -20.50
C ARG A 278 -18.88 16.98 -19.91
N PHE A 279 -19.87 17.79 -20.26
CA PHE A 279 -21.24 17.66 -19.77
C PHE A 279 -21.91 16.38 -20.27
N ASN A 280 -22.34 15.53 -19.35
CA ASN A 280 -23.09 14.32 -19.69
C ASN A 280 -24.58 14.64 -19.86
N ARG A 281 -24.99 14.84 -21.12
CA ARG A 281 -26.37 15.15 -21.49
C ARG A 281 -27.36 14.04 -21.14
N ALA A 282 -26.93 12.78 -21.14
CA ALA A 282 -27.81 11.65 -20.85
C ALA A 282 -28.23 11.55 -19.38
N SER A 283 -27.36 11.96 -18.45
CA SER A 283 -27.62 11.83 -17.00
C SER A 283 -27.81 13.16 -16.27
N LEU A 284 -27.26 14.26 -16.80
CA LEU A 284 -27.32 15.59 -16.18
C LEU A 284 -28.22 16.56 -16.95
N GLY A 285 -28.52 16.27 -18.22
CA GLY A 285 -29.42 17.09 -19.03
C GLY A 285 -30.86 16.98 -18.55
N VAL A 286 -31.56 18.12 -18.55
CA VAL A 286 -32.99 18.20 -18.26
C VAL A 286 -33.71 18.61 -19.54
N TYR A 287 -34.74 17.85 -19.93
CA TYR A 287 -35.46 18.03 -21.17
C TYR A 287 -36.97 17.93 -20.93
N GLU A 288 -37.75 18.65 -21.74
CA GLU A 288 -39.20 18.47 -21.80
C GLU A 288 -39.51 17.23 -22.65
N MET A 289 -40.43 16.38 -22.19
CA MET A 289 -40.71 15.08 -22.81
C MET A 289 -41.67 15.16 -24.02
N GLY A 290 -42.09 16.37 -24.38
CA GLY A 290 -43.17 16.64 -25.35
C GLY A 290 -44.46 17.11 -24.69
#